data_AF-A0A1S7RHU4-F1
#
_entry.id   AF-A0A1S7RHU4-F1
#
_cell.length_a   1.000
_cell.length_b   1.000
_cell.length_c   1.000
_cell.angle_alpha   90.00
_cell.angle_beta   90.00
_cell.angle_gamma   90.00
#
_symmetry.space_group_name_H-M   'P 1'
#
loop_
_entity.id
_entity.type
_entity.pdbx_description
1 polymer ?
#
loop_
_entity_poly.entity_id
_entity_poly.type
_entity_poly.pdbx_seq_one_letter_code
_entity_poly.pdbx_strand_id
1 'polypeptide(L)'
;MATSATDSAGKSIADDFRVRVAGPNAYTIAVFPDTQDYTSNDGIKHLFGEMTQWLVDNRDSHKIVFMSHVGDITQNNRPAEWDVAEPALRKLDGKVPYALLPGNHDQANGGTAADHSSVELDRLQRLRSDPQRLRSPPRPFERRNGHAICRPSAR
;
A
#
# COMPACT_ATOMS: atom_id res chain seq x y z
N MET A 1 -18.84 6.16 29.84
CA MET A 1 -19.32 7.30 30.66
C MET A 1 -20.70 6.91 31.12
N ALA A 2 -21.01 7.07 32.40
CA ALA A 2 -22.35 6.84 32.91
C ALA A 2 -23.22 8.07 32.63
N THR A 3 -24.36 7.89 31.97
CA THR A 3 -25.38 8.92 31.82
C THR A 3 -26.59 8.54 32.64
N SER A 4 -27.12 9.50 33.40
CA SER A 4 -28.37 9.32 34.13
C SER A 4 -29.43 10.30 33.68
N ALA A 5 -30.68 9.84 33.63
CA ALA A 5 -31.85 10.67 33.42
C ALA A 5 -32.74 10.56 34.65
N THR A 6 -33.29 11.69 35.11
CA THR A 6 -34.19 11.76 36.27
C THR A 6 -35.51 12.36 35.85
N ASP A 7 -36.62 11.72 36.18
CA ASP A 7 -37.96 12.23 35.87
C ASP A 7 -38.42 13.31 36.88
N SER A 8 -39.57 13.93 36.60
CA SER A 8 -40.17 14.97 37.46
C SER A 8 -40.62 14.46 38.83
N ALA A 9 -40.67 13.13 39.03
CA ALA A 9 -40.96 12.50 40.32
C ALA A 9 -39.68 12.16 41.10
N GLY A 10 -38.50 12.49 40.57
CA GLY A 10 -37.20 12.24 41.20
C GLY A 10 -36.67 10.83 41.01
N LYS A 11 -37.26 10.01 40.13
CA LYS A 11 -36.75 8.67 39.82
C LYS A 11 -35.70 8.75 38.72
N SER A 12 -34.51 8.23 39.02
CA SER A 12 -33.39 8.19 38.06
C SER A 12 -33.17 6.81 37.47
N ILE A 13 -32.81 6.77 36.19
CA ILE A 13 -32.24 5.59 35.52
C ILE A 13 -30.84 5.99 35.03
N ALA A 14 -29.86 5.12 35.25
CA ALA A 14 -28.50 5.27 34.73
C ALA A 14 -28.21 4.19 33.69
N ASP A 15 -27.52 4.57 32.63
CA ASP A 15 -26.99 3.64 31.62
C ASP A 15 -25.52 3.99 31.31
N ASP A 16 -24.75 2.95 31.04
CA ASP A 16 -23.32 3.05 30.74
C ASP A 16 -23.09 2.88 29.25
N PHE A 17 -22.88 3.99 28.55
CA PHE A 17 -22.42 3.94 27.17
C PHE A 17 -20.88 3.86 27.12
N ARG A 18 -20.38 2.84 26.43
CA ARG A 18 -18.95 2.68 26.13
C ARG A 18 -18.65 3.36 24.80
N VAL A 19 -18.13 4.59 24.85
CA VAL A 19 -17.49 5.18 23.67
C VAL A 19 -16.07 4.64 23.58
N ARG A 20 -15.76 3.91 22.51
CA ARG A 20 -14.38 3.58 22.15
C ARG A 20 -13.79 4.76 21.38
N VAL A 21 -13.27 5.74 22.10
CA VAL A 21 -12.50 6.83 21.49
C VAL A 21 -11.03 6.41 21.47
N ALA A 22 -10.40 6.55 20.30
CA ALA A 22 -8.97 6.38 20.17
C ALA A 22 -8.28 7.50 20.98
N GLY A 23 -7.38 7.13 21.91
CA GLY A 23 -6.71 8.11 22.77
C GLY A 23 -5.90 9.16 21.99
N PRO A 24 -5.42 10.23 22.64
CA PRO A 24 -4.70 11.34 21.97
C PRO A 24 -3.50 10.89 21.13
N ASN A 25 -2.85 9.79 21.53
CA ASN A 25 -1.69 9.19 20.87
C ASN A 25 -2.04 8.00 19.96
N ALA A 26 -3.30 7.78 19.66
CA ALA A 26 -3.70 6.73 18.73
C ALA A 26 -3.17 7.03 17.32
N TYR A 27 -2.84 5.96 16.61
CA TYR A 27 -2.36 5.97 15.25
C TYR A 27 -2.97 4.81 14.47
N THR A 28 -2.86 4.87 13.15
CA THR A 28 -3.36 3.85 12.24
C THR A 28 -2.20 3.17 11.51
N ILE A 29 -2.27 1.85 11.42
CA ILE A 29 -1.46 1.05 10.50
C ILE A 29 -2.39 0.55 9.40
N ALA A 30 -2.07 0.87 8.15
CA ALA A 30 -2.76 0.28 7.00
C ALA A 30 -2.20 -1.12 6.73
N VAL A 31 -3.05 -2.06 6.35
CA VAL A 31 -2.66 -3.43 6.02
C VAL A 31 -3.21 -3.75 4.63
N PHE A 32 -2.31 -4.09 3.69
CA PHE A 32 -2.67 -4.50 2.34
C PHE A 32 -2.39 -6.00 2.19
N PRO A 33 -3.44 -6.83 2.19
CA PRO A 33 -3.33 -8.23 1.79
C PRO A 33 -3.55 -8.39 0.28
N ASP A 34 -2.83 -9.36 -0.30
CA ASP A 34 -3.21 -10.07 -1.52
C ASP A 34 -3.61 -9.15 -2.69
N THR A 35 -2.68 -8.32 -3.15
CA THR A 35 -2.92 -7.38 -4.26
C THR A 35 -2.76 -7.99 -5.66
N GLN A 36 -2.53 -9.30 -5.73
CA GLN A 36 -2.33 -10.11 -6.93
C GLN A 36 -3.32 -9.86 -8.07
N ASP A 37 -4.61 -9.66 -7.78
CA ASP A 37 -5.61 -9.36 -8.80
C ASP A 37 -5.45 -7.94 -9.38
N TYR A 38 -5.00 -6.98 -8.56
CA TYR A 38 -4.73 -5.62 -9.01
C TYR A 38 -3.41 -5.46 -9.78
N THR A 39 -2.68 -6.55 -10.00
CA THR A 39 -1.49 -6.55 -10.88
C THR A 39 -1.72 -7.36 -12.16
N SER A 40 -2.60 -8.36 -12.11
CA SER A 40 -2.85 -9.28 -13.24
C SER A 40 -4.12 -8.97 -14.04
N ASN A 41 -5.09 -8.24 -13.47
CA ASN A 41 -6.34 -7.90 -14.13
C ASN A 41 -6.35 -6.46 -14.68
N ASP A 42 -6.31 -6.34 -16.01
CA ASP A 42 -6.30 -5.06 -16.72
C ASP A 42 -7.49 -4.14 -16.39
N GLY A 43 -8.65 -4.70 -16.05
CA GLY A 43 -9.85 -3.93 -15.73
C GLY A 43 -9.76 -3.20 -14.39
N ILE A 44 -8.93 -3.67 -13.46
CA ILE A 44 -8.87 -3.16 -12.08
C ILE A 44 -7.46 -2.77 -11.62
N LYS A 45 -6.42 -3.02 -12.43
CA LYS A 45 -5.04 -2.76 -12.01
C LYS A 45 -4.72 -1.31 -11.64
N HIS A 46 -5.50 -0.35 -12.16
CA HIS A 46 -5.39 1.06 -11.79
C HIS A 46 -5.71 1.29 -10.30
N LEU A 47 -6.58 0.47 -9.69
CA LEU A 47 -7.01 0.58 -8.30
C LEU A 47 -5.84 0.42 -7.33
N PHE A 48 -4.81 -0.37 -7.62
CA PHE A 48 -3.66 -0.50 -6.71
C PHE A 48 -2.95 0.85 -6.52
N GLY A 49 -2.78 1.59 -7.61
CA GLY A 49 -2.25 2.95 -7.58
C GLY A 49 -3.19 3.92 -6.86
N GLU A 50 -4.49 3.74 -6.93
CA GLU A 50 -5.47 4.59 -6.24
C GLU A 50 -5.53 4.30 -4.74
N MET A 51 -5.45 3.03 -4.34
CA MET A 51 -5.37 2.61 -2.94
C MET A 51 -4.14 3.22 -2.23
N THR A 52 -2.97 3.15 -2.87
CA THR A 52 -1.75 3.76 -2.34
C THR A 52 -1.80 5.28 -2.35
N GLN A 53 -2.42 5.90 -3.36
CA GLN A 53 -2.65 7.34 -3.36
C GLN A 53 -3.61 7.77 -2.23
N TRP A 54 -4.66 7.00 -1.97
CA TRP A 54 -5.59 7.27 -0.90
C TRP A 54 -4.89 7.29 0.46
N LEU A 55 -3.96 6.36 0.72
CA LEU A 55 -3.15 6.39 1.94
C LEU A 55 -2.33 7.67 2.08
N VAL A 56 -1.76 8.18 0.99
CA VAL A 56 -1.02 9.43 0.98
C VAL A 56 -1.94 10.61 1.30
N ASP A 57 -3.08 10.68 0.62
CA ASP A 57 -4.02 11.80 0.75
C ASP A 57 -4.69 11.85 2.14
N ASN A 58 -4.79 10.70 2.80
CA ASN A 58 -5.47 10.55 4.09
C ASN A 58 -4.51 10.33 5.27
N ARG A 59 -3.20 10.40 5.03
CA ARG A 59 -2.17 10.12 6.03
C ARG A 59 -2.39 10.92 7.32
N ASP A 60 -2.55 12.24 7.19
CA ASP A 60 -2.58 13.14 8.34
C ASP A 60 -3.95 13.13 9.03
N SER A 61 -5.05 13.08 8.27
CA SER A 61 -6.41 13.05 8.81
C SER A 61 -6.70 11.75 9.58
N HIS A 62 -6.11 10.63 9.16
CA HIS A 62 -6.27 9.33 9.82
C HIS A 62 -5.09 8.92 10.70
N LYS A 63 -4.07 9.77 10.85
CA LYS A 63 -2.84 9.43 11.59
C LYS A 63 -2.23 8.09 11.13
N ILE A 64 -2.17 7.88 9.81
CA ILE A 64 -1.57 6.67 9.21
C ILE A 64 -0.06 6.80 9.33
N VAL A 65 0.53 5.97 10.18
CA VAL A 65 1.98 6.02 10.46
C VAL A 65 2.77 4.98 9.67
N PHE A 66 2.10 3.95 9.17
CA PHE A 66 2.73 2.82 8.50
C PHE A 66 1.75 2.07 7.60
N MET A 67 2.26 1.44 6.54
CA MET A 67 1.54 0.43 5.75
C MET A 67 2.32 -0.90 5.75
N SER A 68 1.64 -2.00 6.06
CA SER A 68 2.22 -3.35 5.93
C SER A 68 1.57 -4.08 4.76
N HIS A 69 2.36 -4.46 3.76
CA HIS A 69 1.91 -5.41 2.74
C HIS A 69 2.25 -6.82 3.22
N VAL A 70 1.25 -7.69 3.35
CA VAL A 70 1.40 -8.96 4.07
C VAL A 70 1.66 -10.18 3.20
N GLY A 71 1.65 -10.03 1.87
CA GLY A 71 1.98 -11.10 0.94
C GLY A 71 1.17 -10.98 -0.35
N ASP A 72 1.51 -11.81 -1.34
CA ASP A 72 0.84 -11.94 -2.63
C ASP A 72 0.61 -10.59 -3.33
N ILE A 73 1.73 -9.90 -3.57
CA ILE A 73 1.75 -8.63 -4.32
C ILE A 73 1.37 -8.89 -5.78
N THR A 74 1.87 -9.98 -6.35
CA THR A 74 1.67 -10.38 -7.74
C THR A 74 0.91 -11.70 -7.81
N GLN A 75 0.33 -12.03 -8.97
CA GLN A 75 -0.46 -13.26 -9.17
C GLN A 75 0.40 -14.44 -9.60
N ASN A 76 1.42 -14.20 -10.41
CA ASN A 76 2.24 -15.24 -11.03
C ASN A 76 3.73 -14.88 -11.00
N ASN A 77 4.15 -13.96 -10.13
CA ASN A 77 5.52 -13.45 -10.07
C ASN A 77 6.07 -13.01 -11.43
N ARG A 78 5.23 -12.44 -12.30
CA ARG A 78 5.63 -12.06 -13.67
C ARG A 78 6.17 -10.64 -13.71
N PRO A 79 7.20 -10.33 -14.53
CA PRO A 79 7.72 -8.97 -14.66
C PRO A 79 6.64 -7.92 -14.97
N ALA A 80 5.66 -8.25 -15.81
CA ALA A 80 4.56 -7.34 -16.15
C ALA A 80 3.64 -7.00 -14.96
N GLU A 81 3.51 -7.90 -13.98
CA GLU A 81 2.75 -7.66 -12.75
C GLU A 81 3.55 -6.73 -11.81
N TRP A 82 4.87 -6.91 -11.74
CA TRP A 82 5.78 -6.02 -11.02
C TRP A 82 5.86 -4.61 -11.65
N ASP A 83 5.75 -4.49 -12.97
CA ASP A 83 5.64 -3.20 -13.69
C ASP A 83 4.39 -2.39 -13.26
N VAL A 84 3.38 -3.06 -12.70
CA VAL A 84 2.18 -2.42 -12.10
C VAL A 84 2.39 -2.16 -10.62
N ALA A 85 2.86 -3.17 -9.87
CA ALA A 85 3.03 -3.10 -8.42
C ALA A 85 4.05 -2.04 -7.99
N GLU A 86 5.20 -1.97 -8.68
CA GLU A 86 6.29 -1.05 -8.33
C GLU A 86 5.84 0.42 -8.33
N PRO A 87 5.29 0.98 -9.43
CA PRO A 87 4.86 2.38 -9.43
C PRO A 87 3.71 2.66 -8.47
N ALA A 88 2.80 1.69 -8.23
CA ALA A 88 1.75 1.84 -7.22
C ALA A 88 2.35 1.98 -5.82
N LEU A 89 3.19 1.03 -5.40
CA LEU A 89 3.83 1.05 -4.08
C LEU A 89 4.73 2.28 -3.90
N ARG A 90 5.50 2.68 -4.93
CA ARG A 90 6.39 3.85 -4.87
C ARG A 90 5.67 5.18 -4.65
N LYS A 91 4.35 5.27 -4.79
CA LYS A 91 3.61 6.48 -4.39
C LYS A 91 3.79 6.81 -2.91
N LEU A 92 4.08 5.80 -2.08
CA LEU A 92 4.31 5.91 -0.65
C LEU A 92 5.72 6.42 -0.30
N ASP A 93 6.67 6.39 -1.24
CA ASP A 93 8.08 6.75 -1.02
C ASP A 93 8.21 8.17 -0.42
N GLY A 94 8.86 8.26 0.74
CA GLY A 94 9.05 9.52 1.45
C GLY A 94 7.79 10.12 2.08
N LYS A 95 6.64 9.43 2.00
CA LYS A 95 5.34 9.94 2.48
C LYS A 95 4.74 9.05 3.57
N VAL A 96 4.61 7.75 3.31
CA VAL A 96 4.09 6.77 4.27
C VAL A 96 5.11 5.63 4.37
N PRO A 97 5.76 5.42 5.53
CA PRO A 97 6.67 4.29 5.72
C PRO A 97 5.93 2.95 5.53
N TYR A 98 6.60 1.97 4.95
CA TYR A 98 5.97 0.67 4.69
C TYR A 98 6.96 -0.48 4.59
N ALA A 99 6.45 -1.69 4.80
CA ALA A 99 7.18 -2.94 4.57
C ALA A 99 6.42 -3.82 3.59
N LEU A 100 7.18 -4.66 2.89
CA LEU A 100 6.69 -5.63 1.93
C LEU A 100 7.18 -7.01 2.32
N LEU A 101 6.27 -7.98 2.35
CA LEU A 101 6.58 -9.39 2.49
C LEU A 101 6.13 -10.13 1.23
N PRO A 102 6.88 -11.15 0.77
CA PRO A 102 6.42 -12.01 -0.31
C PRO A 102 5.36 -12.97 0.21
N GLY A 103 4.33 -13.25 -0.61
CA GLY A 103 3.49 -14.44 -0.43
C GLY A 103 3.88 -15.57 -1.38
N ASN A 104 3.09 -16.65 -1.41
CA ASN A 104 3.39 -17.78 -2.29
C ASN A 104 3.34 -17.42 -3.78
N HIS A 105 2.53 -16.43 -4.17
CA HIS A 105 2.45 -15.94 -5.54
C HIS A 105 3.61 -15.01 -5.94
N ASP A 106 4.44 -14.58 -4.99
CA ASP A 106 5.64 -13.78 -5.24
C ASP A 106 6.93 -14.62 -5.19
N GLN A 107 6.81 -15.91 -4.88
CA GLN A 107 7.91 -16.83 -4.65
C GLN A 107 8.10 -17.83 -5.79
N ALA A 108 9.38 -18.19 -6.01
CA ALA A 108 9.80 -19.07 -7.09
C ALA A 108 9.41 -18.54 -8.48
N ASN A 109 9.85 -19.22 -9.53
CA ASN A 109 9.41 -18.90 -10.88
C ASN A 109 7.91 -19.18 -11.01
N GLY A 110 7.14 -18.17 -11.44
CA GLY A 110 5.71 -18.30 -11.68
C GLY A 110 4.79 -18.16 -10.47
N GLY A 111 5.30 -17.83 -9.27
CA GLY A 111 4.46 -17.60 -8.09
C GLY A 111 3.84 -18.88 -7.54
N THR A 112 4.68 -19.86 -7.21
CA THR A 112 4.22 -21.22 -6.89
C THR A 112 4.60 -21.68 -5.48
N ALA A 113 5.41 -20.91 -4.76
CA ALA A 113 6.09 -21.34 -3.54
C ALA A 113 6.82 -22.70 -3.67
N ALA A 114 7.27 -23.07 -4.87
CA ALA A 114 8.12 -24.24 -5.06
C ALA A 114 9.45 -24.12 -4.29
N ASP A 115 9.88 -22.89 -4.02
CA ASP A 115 10.90 -22.50 -3.07
C ASP A 115 10.55 -21.13 -2.47
N HIS A 116 11.40 -20.60 -1.57
CA HIS A 116 11.22 -19.30 -0.93
C HIS A 116 12.00 -18.17 -1.60
N SER A 117 12.42 -18.33 -2.86
CA SER A 117 13.13 -17.26 -3.57
C SER A 117 12.18 -16.11 -3.89
N SER A 118 12.58 -14.88 -3.55
CA SER A 118 11.79 -13.65 -3.74
C SER A 118 12.51 -12.65 -4.66
N VAL A 119 13.15 -13.14 -5.71
CA VAL A 119 14.15 -12.38 -6.51
C VAL A 119 13.62 -11.03 -7.02
N GLU A 120 12.39 -10.97 -7.52
CA GLU A 120 11.81 -9.72 -8.03
C GLU A 120 11.48 -8.72 -6.89
N LEU A 121 10.95 -9.21 -5.77
CA LEU A 121 10.73 -8.39 -4.59
C LEU A 121 12.06 -7.88 -4.00
N ASP A 122 13.07 -8.73 -3.92
CA ASP A 122 14.42 -8.38 -3.47
C ASP A 122 15.04 -7.31 -4.36
N ARG A 123 14.85 -7.43 -5.69
CA ARG A 123 15.30 -6.41 -6.66
C ARG A 123 14.62 -5.07 -6.36
N LEU A 124 13.30 -5.07 -6.16
CA LEU A 124 12.54 -3.87 -5.84
C LEU A 124 13.03 -3.22 -4.53
N GLN A 125 13.28 -4.01 -3.49
CA GLN A 125 13.79 -3.51 -2.21
C GLN A 125 15.24 -2.99 -2.30
N ARG A 126 16.12 -3.67 -3.03
CA ARG A 126 17.49 -3.18 -3.27
C ARG A 126 17.50 -1.83 -3.99
N LEU A 127 16.60 -1.64 -4.95
CA LEU A 127 16.45 -0.36 -5.67
C LEU A 127 15.84 0.76 -4.81
N ARG A 128 15.20 0.45 -3.67
CA ARG A 128 14.74 1.45 -2.69
C ARG A 128 15.86 1.92 -1.78
N SER A 129 16.74 1.01 -1.40
CA SER A 129 17.84 1.29 -0.48
C SER A 129 19.00 2.06 -1.12
N ASP A 130 18.95 2.33 -2.42
CA ASP A 130 19.94 3.16 -3.13
C ASP A 130 19.67 4.67 -2.89
N PRO A 131 20.52 5.37 -2.09
CA PRO A 131 20.33 6.78 -1.75
C PRO A 131 20.44 7.71 -2.96
N GLN A 132 21.10 7.29 -4.04
CA GLN A 132 21.34 8.10 -5.24
C GLN A 132 20.03 8.34 -6.02
N ARG A 133 19.07 7.40 -5.96
CA ARG A 133 17.82 7.46 -6.75
C ARG A 133 16.64 8.08 -6.01
N LEU A 134 16.61 8.03 -4.68
CA LEU A 134 15.61 8.73 -3.85
C LEU A 134 15.73 10.27 -3.95
N ARG A 135 16.88 10.79 -4.42
CA ARG A 135 17.15 12.22 -4.63
C ARG A 135 16.94 12.67 -6.07
N SER A 136 16.67 11.75 -6.99
CA SER A 136 16.46 12.08 -8.40
C SER A 136 14.98 12.40 -8.63
N PRO A 137 14.63 13.57 -9.21
CA PRO A 137 13.24 13.80 -9.63
C PRO A 137 12.81 12.70 -10.61
N PRO A 138 11.50 12.38 -10.72
CA PRO A 138 11.02 11.44 -11.73
C PRO A 138 11.58 11.88 -13.08
N ARG A 139 12.13 10.93 -13.86
CA ARG A 139 12.72 11.24 -15.17
C ARG A 139 11.70 12.08 -15.95
N PRO A 140 12.10 13.24 -16.50
CA PRO A 140 11.16 14.06 -17.24
C PRO A 140 10.57 13.23 -18.38
N PHE A 141 9.25 13.19 -18.45
CA PHE A 141 8.57 12.70 -19.63
C PHE A 141 8.86 13.68 -20.76
N GLU A 142 9.91 13.40 -21.54
CA GLU A 142 10.23 14.22 -22.70
C GLU A 142 9.18 13.93 -23.77
N ARG A 143 8.20 14.82 -23.88
CA ARG A 143 7.26 14.83 -25.00
C ARG A 143 8.06 15.14 -26.26
N ARG A 144 8.27 14.14 -27.11
CA ARG A 144 8.53 14.38 -28.53
C ARG A 144 7.33 13.89 -29.34
N ASN A 145 6.66 14.86 -29.96
CA ASN A 145 5.65 14.67 -31.01
C ASN A 145 4.46 13.76 -30.65
N GLY A 146 3.88 13.93 -29.46
CA GLY A 146 2.49 13.52 -29.19
C GLY A 146 2.19 12.02 -29.11
N HIS A 147 3.17 11.12 -29.18
CA HIS A 147 2.96 9.67 -29.03
C HIS A 147 3.94 9.06 -28.03
N ALA A 148 3.41 8.32 -27.06
CA ALA A 148 4.20 7.54 -26.11
C ALA A 148 4.68 6.25 -26.80
N ILE A 149 5.99 6.12 -26.99
CA ILE A 149 6.61 4.88 -27.47
C ILE A 149 7.62 4.42 -26.42
N CYS A 150 7.41 3.23 -25.86
CA CYS A 150 8.37 2.58 -24.99
C CYS A 150 9.55 2.11 -25.84
N ARG A 151 10.79 2.53 -25.54
CA ARG A 151 11.98 2.01 -26.23
C ARG A 151 12.42 0.69 -25.59
N PRO A 152 12.82 -0.33 -26.38
CA PRO A 152 13.47 -1.51 -25.85
C PRO A 152 14.90 -1.18 -25.42
N SER A 153 15.34 -1.83 -24.35
CA SER A 153 16.69 -1.72 -23.77
C SER A 153 17.78 -1.96 -24.82
N ALA A 154 18.78 -1.08 -24.87
CA ALA A 154 20.00 -1.28 -25.65
C ALA A 154 21.13 -1.70 -24.70
N ARG A 155 21.53 -2.97 -24.86
CA ARG A 155 22.75 -3.70 -24.41
C ARG A 155 23.18 -3.55 -22.96
#